data_AF-N9ZVU8-F1
#
_entry.id   AF-N9ZVU8-F1
#
_cell.length_a   1.000
_cell.length_b   1.000
_cell.length_c   1.000
_cell.angle_alpha   90.00
_cell.angle_beta   90.00
_cell.angle_gamma   90.00
#
_symmetry.space_group_name_H-M   'P 1'
#
loop_
_entity.id
_entity.type
_entity.pdbx_description
1 polymer ?
#
loop_
_entity_poly.entity_id
_entity_poly.type
_entity_poly.pdbx_seq_one_letter_code
_entity_poly.pdbx_strand_id
1 'polypeptide(L)'
;MYPNYTKAFLNLEGVFIKKVVQADSFIKIFIQSQPVEQTCPCCGAKTKRIHDYRLQEVQDIPLLGKQVILLLRKRRYLCPYCRKRFTEPYSFLPSYHRRTRRLAFYIVSLLRQTFSLKQIAELTGVSVQTVCRLLDTICYPPPDQLPQALSIDEFKGSASTGKYQCILVDPKKRRILDILPDRTQSHLADYWRNIPRKERL
;
A
#
# COMPACT_ATOMS: atom_id res chain seq x y z
N MET A 1 -26.47 -3.16 24.97
CA MET A 1 -26.18 -2.79 23.57
C MET A 1 -24.67 -2.93 23.37
N TYR A 2 -24.21 -4.00 22.70
CA TYR A 2 -22.80 -4.43 22.75
C TYR A 2 -21.84 -3.48 22.01
N PRO A 3 -20.78 -2.94 22.67
CA PRO A 3 -19.93 -1.89 22.10
C PRO A 3 -18.92 -2.34 21.02
N ASN A 4 -18.84 -3.63 20.67
CA ASN A 4 -17.68 -4.19 19.96
C ASN A 4 -17.89 -4.66 18.51
N TYR A 5 -19.07 -4.47 17.90
CA TYR A 5 -19.29 -4.92 16.51
C TYR A 5 -18.38 -4.23 15.48
N THR A 6 -17.89 -3.02 15.74
CA THR A 6 -16.97 -2.35 14.79
C THR A 6 -15.62 -3.06 14.65
N LYS A 7 -15.07 -3.59 15.75
CA LYS A 7 -13.82 -4.37 15.71
C LYS A 7 -14.05 -5.75 15.07
N ALA A 8 -15.16 -6.41 15.37
CA ALA A 8 -15.49 -7.70 14.77
C ALA A 8 -15.82 -7.60 13.26
N PHE A 9 -16.54 -6.55 12.85
CA PHE A 9 -17.05 -6.41 11.49
C PHE A 9 -16.06 -5.72 10.54
N LEU A 10 -15.37 -4.67 11.00
CA LEU A 10 -14.42 -3.94 10.16
C LEU A 10 -12.97 -4.18 10.55
N ASN A 11 -12.67 -4.82 11.67
CA ASN A 11 -11.29 -4.98 12.17
C ASN A 11 -10.52 -3.64 12.20
N LEU A 12 -11.22 -2.56 12.56
CA LEU A 12 -10.63 -1.23 12.77
C LEU A 12 -10.64 -0.92 14.26
N GLU A 13 -9.49 -0.57 14.80
CA GLU A 13 -9.33 -0.22 16.22
C GLU A 13 -9.53 1.28 16.45
N GLY A 14 -10.04 1.64 17.63
CA GLY A 14 -10.17 3.03 18.07
C GLY A 14 -11.26 3.86 17.38
N VAL A 15 -12.07 3.24 16.52
CA VAL A 15 -13.21 3.87 15.84
C VAL A 15 -14.48 3.06 16.02
N PHE A 16 -15.61 3.75 15.95
CA PHE A 16 -16.93 3.13 16.00
C PHE A 16 -17.80 3.60 14.84
N ILE A 17 -18.68 2.72 14.39
CA ILE A 17 -19.61 2.98 13.29
C ILE A 17 -20.77 3.83 13.80
N LYS A 18 -21.10 4.89 13.06
CA LYS A 18 -22.27 5.74 13.32
C LYS A 18 -23.43 5.45 12.39
N LYS A 19 -23.14 5.19 11.13
CA LYS A 19 -24.12 4.98 10.08
C LYS A 19 -23.49 4.15 8.98
N VAL A 20 -24.29 3.29 8.37
CA VAL A 20 -23.93 2.57 7.15
C VAL A 20 -24.97 2.94 6.09
N VAL A 21 -24.51 3.28 4.90
CA VAL A 21 -25.34 3.52 3.72
C VAL A 21 -24.87 2.55 2.65
N GLN A 22 -25.80 1.76 2.15
CA GLN A 22 -25.52 0.78 1.11
C GLN A 22 -26.21 1.20 -0.19
N ALA A 23 -25.47 1.16 -1.28
CA ALA A 23 -25.96 1.23 -2.63
C ALA A 23 -25.62 -0.08 -3.36
N ASP A 24 -25.94 -0.19 -4.65
CA ASP A 24 -25.66 -1.39 -5.42
C ASP A 24 -24.16 -1.60 -5.64
N SER A 25 -23.41 -0.53 -5.90
CA SER A 25 -21.98 -0.59 -6.22
C SER A 25 -21.05 -0.30 -5.03
N PHE A 26 -21.55 0.32 -3.96
CA PHE A 26 -20.71 0.73 -2.83
C PHE A 26 -21.40 0.64 -1.46
N ILE A 27 -20.57 0.59 -0.41
CA ILE A 27 -20.95 0.69 1.00
C ILE A 27 -20.21 1.89 1.60
N LYS A 28 -20.95 2.89 2.07
CA LYS A 28 -20.40 4.04 2.81
C LYS A 28 -20.58 3.81 4.31
N ILE A 29 -19.47 3.83 5.05
CA ILE A 29 -19.47 3.60 6.49
C ILE A 29 -18.98 4.87 7.19
N PHE A 30 -19.85 5.50 7.95
CA PHE A 30 -19.52 6.68 8.75
C PHE A 30 -18.86 6.22 10.05
N ILE A 31 -17.61 6.64 10.24
CA ILE A 31 -16.80 6.26 11.40
C ILE A 31 -16.27 7.48 12.13
N GLN A 32 -16.13 7.36 13.45
CA GLN A 32 -15.49 8.37 14.28
C GLN A 32 -14.78 7.71 15.48
N SER A 33 -13.76 8.38 16.01
CA SER A 33 -13.08 7.99 17.25
C SER A 33 -13.63 8.77 18.46
N GLN A 34 -13.40 8.28 19.68
CA GLN A 34 -13.75 8.99 20.91
C GLN A 34 -12.69 10.04 21.27
N PRO A 35 -13.05 11.24 21.77
CA PRO A 35 -12.06 12.27 22.05
C PRO A 35 -11.08 11.82 23.13
N VAL A 36 -9.80 11.78 22.77
CA VAL A 36 -8.72 11.47 23.71
C VAL A 36 -7.73 12.63 23.75
N GLU A 37 -6.93 12.68 24.82
CA GLU A 37 -5.81 13.61 24.92
C GLU A 37 -4.75 13.28 23.86
N GLN A 38 -4.19 14.31 23.23
CA GLN A 38 -3.21 14.17 22.16
C GLN A 38 -1.92 14.90 22.48
N THR A 39 -0.81 14.35 22.02
CA THR A 39 0.52 14.95 22.17
C THR A 39 0.84 15.85 20.97
N CYS A 40 1.24 17.10 21.22
CA CYS A 40 1.58 18.02 20.15
C CYS A 40 2.87 17.58 19.42
N PRO A 41 2.85 17.40 18.09
CA PRO A 41 4.02 16.95 17.32
C PRO A 41 5.08 18.05 17.11
N CYS A 42 5.01 19.18 17.81
CA CYS A 42 5.99 20.28 17.69
C CYS A 42 6.65 20.64 19.01
N CYS A 43 5.92 20.60 20.11
CA CYS A 43 6.46 20.95 21.43
C CYS A 43 6.27 19.84 22.48
N GLY A 44 5.68 18.69 22.12
CA GLY A 44 5.43 17.58 23.05
C GLY A 44 4.32 17.82 24.08
N ALA A 45 3.80 19.04 24.21
CA ALA A 45 2.74 19.34 25.17
C ALA A 45 1.43 18.60 24.85
N LYS A 46 0.74 18.13 25.89
CA LYS A 46 -0.55 17.45 25.77
C LYS A 46 -1.69 18.45 25.57
N THR A 47 -2.72 18.07 24.82
CA THR A 47 -3.91 18.89 24.60
C THR A 47 -5.16 18.04 24.42
N LYS A 48 -6.26 18.49 25.01
CA LYS A 48 -7.63 18.01 24.72
C LYS A 48 -8.42 19.01 23.87
N ARG A 49 -7.81 20.16 23.53
CA ARG A 49 -8.48 21.24 22.81
C ARG A 49 -8.64 20.86 21.33
N ILE A 50 -9.88 20.58 20.95
CA ILE A 50 -10.26 20.36 19.56
C ILE A 50 -10.43 21.72 18.87
N HIS A 51 -9.87 21.84 17.67
CA HIS A 51 -9.97 23.02 16.82
C HIS A 51 -11.17 22.93 15.87
N ASP A 52 -11.18 21.88 15.04
CA ASP A 52 -12.21 21.61 14.05
C ASP A 52 -12.33 20.11 13.77
N TYR A 53 -13.42 19.75 13.10
CA TYR A 53 -13.64 18.43 12.54
C TYR A 53 -13.63 18.52 11.02
N ARG A 54 -13.10 17.49 10.35
CA ARG A 54 -13.16 17.38 8.88
C ARG A 54 -13.62 16.00 8.48
N LEU A 55 -14.55 15.91 7.54
CA LEU A 55 -14.94 14.65 6.95
C LEU A 55 -13.95 14.27 5.84
N GLN A 56 -13.48 13.04 5.84
CA GLN A 56 -12.61 12.52 4.79
C GLN A 56 -13.15 11.18 4.28
N GLU A 57 -13.31 11.05 2.97
CA GLU A 57 -13.54 9.76 2.33
C GLU A 57 -12.23 8.97 2.23
N VAL A 58 -12.26 7.71 2.66
CA VAL A 58 -11.12 6.80 2.68
C VAL A 58 -11.55 5.47 2.07
N GLN A 59 -10.88 5.06 0.99
CA GLN A 59 -11.13 3.77 0.37
C GLN A 59 -10.61 2.64 1.26
N ASP A 60 -11.37 1.54 1.31
CA ASP A 60 -11.07 0.38 2.12
C ASP A 60 -11.34 -0.93 1.37
N ILE A 61 -10.98 -2.07 1.98
CA ILE A 61 -11.14 -3.38 1.35
C ILE A 61 -12.61 -3.60 0.93
N PRO A 62 -12.85 -4.02 -0.33
CA PRO A 62 -14.19 -4.33 -0.81
C PRO A 62 -14.90 -5.36 0.07
N LEU A 63 -16.20 -5.21 0.23
CA LEU A 63 -17.03 -6.07 1.07
C LEU A 63 -18.30 -6.44 0.32
N LEU A 64 -18.63 -7.74 0.28
CA LEU A 64 -19.79 -8.27 -0.42
C LEU A 64 -19.84 -7.86 -1.91
N GLY A 65 -18.67 -7.86 -2.58
CA GLY A 65 -18.55 -7.46 -3.98
C GLY A 65 -18.73 -5.95 -4.24
N LYS A 66 -18.85 -5.13 -3.19
CA LYS A 66 -19.05 -3.68 -3.28
C LYS A 66 -17.81 -2.93 -2.78
N GLN A 67 -17.56 -1.77 -3.39
CA GLN A 67 -16.49 -0.88 -2.93
C GLN A 67 -16.83 -0.33 -1.54
N VAL A 68 -15.87 -0.28 -0.62
CA VAL A 68 -16.09 0.24 0.74
C VAL A 68 -15.41 1.59 0.89
N ILE A 69 -16.21 2.60 1.26
CA ILE A 69 -15.76 3.96 1.51
C ILE A 69 -16.02 4.30 2.97
N LEU A 70 -14.95 4.51 3.74
CA LEU A 70 -15.04 5.01 5.11
C LEU A 70 -15.16 6.53 5.08
N LEU A 71 -16.26 7.05 5.62
CA LEU A 71 -16.46 8.47 5.89
C LEU A 71 -15.94 8.78 7.29
N LEU A 72 -14.65 9.07 7.39
CA LEU A 72 -13.96 9.33 8.65
C LEU A 72 -14.14 10.78 9.09
N ARG A 73 -14.79 10.97 10.23
CA ARG A 73 -14.85 12.29 10.89
C ARG A 73 -13.55 12.53 11.65
N LYS A 74 -12.59 13.16 10.98
CA LYS A 74 -11.26 13.48 11.54
C LYS A 74 -11.32 14.64 12.50
N ARG A 75 -10.57 14.55 13.60
CA ARG A 75 -10.35 15.67 14.51
C ARG A 75 -9.01 16.33 14.25
N ARG A 76 -9.00 17.65 14.41
CA ARG A 76 -7.78 18.43 14.52
C ARG A 76 -7.74 19.10 15.88
N TYR A 77 -6.58 19.04 16.51
CA TYR A 77 -6.31 19.61 17.82
C TYR A 77 -5.53 20.91 17.67
N LEU A 78 -5.71 21.82 18.62
CA LEU A 78 -4.92 23.04 18.77
C LEU A 78 -4.06 22.90 20.02
N CYS A 79 -2.74 23.02 19.86
CA CYS A 79 -1.84 23.09 21.01
C CYS A 79 -2.04 24.45 21.73
N PRO A 80 -2.26 24.46 23.05
CA PRO A 80 -2.41 25.71 23.80
C PRO A 80 -1.09 26.49 23.92
N TYR A 81 0.06 25.81 23.90
CA TYR A 81 1.38 26.42 24.09
C TYR A 81 1.97 26.98 22.78
N CYS A 82 2.14 26.13 21.76
CA CYS A 82 2.77 26.54 20.49
C CYS A 82 1.78 26.91 19.38
N ARG A 83 0.46 26.88 19.66
CA ARG A 83 -0.62 27.20 18.70
C ARG A 83 -0.64 26.32 17.43
N LYS A 84 0.16 25.26 17.35
CA LYS A 84 0.16 24.32 16.21
C LYS A 84 -1.18 23.58 16.13
N ARG A 85 -1.70 23.51 14.91
CA ARG A 85 -2.87 22.70 14.55
C ARG A 85 -2.39 21.38 13.97
N PHE A 86 -2.88 20.26 14.48
CA PHE A 86 -2.49 18.94 13.99
C PHE A 86 -3.66 17.96 14.00
N THR A 87 -3.61 16.97 13.12
CA THR A 87 -4.68 15.96 12.99
C THR A 87 -4.42 14.83 13.98
N GLU A 88 -5.49 14.30 14.57
CA GLU A 88 -5.45 13.04 15.31
C GLU A 88 -4.83 11.92 14.44
N PRO A 89 -3.92 11.10 15.00
CA PRO A 89 -3.38 9.93 14.32
C PRO A 89 -4.40 8.78 14.31
N TYR A 90 -4.46 8.05 13.19
CA TYR A 90 -5.31 6.86 13.03
C TYR A 90 -4.42 5.68 12.60
N SER A 91 -4.39 4.58 13.37
CA SER A 91 -3.49 3.44 13.13
C SER A 91 -3.67 2.79 11.75
N PHE A 92 -4.91 2.76 11.25
CA PHE A 92 -5.29 2.17 9.97
C PHE A 92 -5.11 3.11 8.76
N LEU A 93 -4.92 4.43 8.99
CA LEU A 93 -4.89 5.46 7.95
C LEU A 93 -3.63 6.33 8.07
N PRO A 94 -2.64 6.17 7.17
CA PRO A 94 -1.45 7.00 7.17
C PRO A 94 -1.79 8.46 6.84
N SER A 95 -0.97 9.39 7.35
CA SER A 95 -1.14 10.84 7.12
C SER A 95 -1.20 11.17 5.62
N TYR A 96 -2.15 12.03 5.22
CA TYR A 96 -2.37 12.46 3.83
C TYR A 96 -2.86 11.38 2.86
N HIS A 97 -2.99 10.11 3.28
CA HIS A 97 -3.57 9.07 2.44
C HIS A 97 -5.10 9.11 2.47
N ARG A 98 -5.72 8.67 1.37
CA ARG A 98 -7.17 8.45 1.23
C ARG A 98 -7.52 6.97 1.06
N ARG A 99 -6.66 6.09 1.56
CA ARG A 99 -6.81 4.64 1.52
C ARG A 99 -6.28 4.04 2.82
N THR A 100 -6.91 2.98 3.31
CA THR A 100 -6.42 2.27 4.49
C THR A 100 -5.13 1.52 4.18
N ARG A 101 -4.31 1.25 5.22
CA ARG A 101 -3.10 0.41 5.08
C ARG A 101 -3.45 -0.98 4.57
N ARG A 102 -4.53 -1.57 5.11
CA ARG A 102 -5.00 -2.90 4.73
C ARG A 102 -5.43 -2.96 3.25
N LEU A 103 -6.05 -1.89 2.72
CA LEU A 103 -6.36 -1.82 1.30
C LEU A 103 -5.08 -1.81 0.44
N ALA A 104 -4.03 -1.11 0.87
CA ALA A 104 -2.76 -1.12 0.15
C ALA A 104 -2.16 -2.55 0.09
N PHE A 105 -2.15 -3.27 1.20
CA PHE A 105 -1.71 -4.68 1.22
C PHE A 105 -2.60 -5.59 0.37
N TYR A 106 -3.91 -5.36 0.39
CA TYR A 106 -4.85 -6.12 -0.45
C TYR A 106 -4.56 -5.90 -1.94
N ILE A 107 -4.33 -4.65 -2.38
CA ILE A 107 -3.93 -4.34 -3.76
C ILE A 107 -2.62 -5.05 -4.13
N VAL A 108 -1.62 -5.02 -3.24
CA VAL A 108 -0.35 -5.75 -3.46
C VAL A 108 -0.58 -7.25 -3.59
N SER A 109 -1.50 -7.83 -2.82
CA SER A 109 -1.85 -9.26 -2.94
C SER A 109 -2.51 -9.59 -4.29
N LEU A 110 -3.35 -8.69 -4.81
CA LEU A 110 -3.99 -8.83 -6.12
C LEU A 110 -2.99 -8.66 -7.27
N LEU A 111 -2.00 -7.79 -7.12
CA LEU A 111 -0.91 -7.60 -8.10
C LEU A 111 -0.06 -8.86 -8.30
N ARG A 112 -0.07 -9.79 -7.33
CA ARG A 112 0.60 -11.09 -7.44
C ARG A 112 -0.24 -12.15 -8.18
N GLN A 113 -1.49 -11.83 -8.48
CA GLN A 113 -2.41 -12.69 -9.24
C GLN A 113 -2.50 -12.21 -10.69
N THR A 114 -3.28 -12.89 -11.51
CA THR A 114 -3.46 -12.58 -12.95
C THR A 114 -4.45 -11.44 -13.23
N PHE A 115 -4.59 -10.48 -12.32
CA PHE A 115 -5.45 -9.31 -12.54
C PHE A 115 -4.71 -8.20 -13.28
N SER A 116 -5.39 -7.60 -14.25
CA SER A 116 -4.92 -6.34 -14.86
C SER A 116 -5.05 -5.17 -13.87
N LEU A 117 -4.24 -4.13 -14.06
CA LEU A 117 -4.29 -2.91 -13.23
C LEU A 117 -5.69 -2.26 -13.23
N LYS A 118 -6.41 -2.34 -14.36
CA LYS A 118 -7.78 -1.84 -14.50
C LYS A 118 -8.77 -2.64 -13.64
N GLN A 119 -8.68 -3.98 -13.68
CA GLN A 119 -9.53 -4.85 -12.85
C GLN A 119 -9.29 -4.62 -11.36
N ILE A 120 -8.03 -4.47 -10.94
CA ILE A 120 -7.69 -4.16 -9.55
C ILE A 120 -8.31 -2.81 -9.13
N ALA A 121 -8.15 -1.79 -9.97
CA ALA A 121 -8.71 -0.46 -9.73
C ALA A 121 -10.23 -0.49 -9.58
N GLU A 122 -10.94 -1.18 -10.47
CA GLU A 122 -12.40 -1.34 -10.44
C GLU A 122 -12.88 -2.09 -9.19
N LEU A 123 -12.22 -3.21 -8.87
CA LEU A 123 -12.53 -4.00 -7.69
C LEU A 123 -12.35 -3.20 -6.39
N THR A 124 -11.30 -2.40 -6.31
CA THR A 124 -10.88 -1.70 -5.08
C THR A 124 -11.34 -0.25 -4.97
N GLY A 125 -11.94 0.32 -6.02
CA GLY A 125 -12.39 1.70 -6.05
C GLY A 125 -11.27 2.75 -6.05
N VAL A 126 -10.02 2.36 -6.30
CA VAL A 126 -8.89 3.28 -6.44
C VAL A 126 -8.60 3.55 -7.92
N SER A 127 -7.89 4.63 -8.24
CA SER A 127 -7.47 4.87 -9.62
C SER A 127 -6.39 3.89 -10.07
N VAL A 128 -6.32 3.60 -11.38
CA VAL A 128 -5.24 2.79 -11.98
C VAL A 128 -3.86 3.36 -11.60
N GLN A 129 -3.69 4.68 -11.64
CA GLN A 129 -2.45 5.35 -11.21
C GLN A 129 -2.09 5.09 -9.74
N THR A 130 -3.08 4.85 -8.89
CA THR A 130 -2.85 4.46 -7.50
C THR A 130 -2.34 3.03 -7.39
N VAL A 131 -2.84 2.12 -8.23
CA VAL A 131 -2.33 0.76 -8.34
C VAL A 131 -0.89 0.77 -8.86
N CYS A 132 -0.59 1.53 -9.93
CA CYS A 132 0.78 1.69 -10.44
C CYS A 132 1.74 2.19 -9.35
N ARG A 133 1.38 3.26 -8.64
CA ARG A 133 2.22 3.79 -7.56
C ARG A 133 2.44 2.79 -6.41
N LEU A 134 1.52 1.85 -6.18
CA LEU A 134 1.74 0.79 -5.20
C LEU A 134 2.66 -0.29 -5.76
N LEU A 135 2.52 -0.64 -7.04
CA LEU A 135 3.44 -1.53 -7.73
C LEU A 135 4.88 -0.98 -7.69
N ASP A 136 5.07 0.32 -7.92
CA ASP A 136 6.37 0.99 -7.88
C ASP A 136 7.04 0.96 -6.48
N THR A 137 6.27 0.72 -5.41
CA THR A 137 6.83 0.55 -4.05
C THR A 137 7.35 -0.85 -3.79
N ILE A 138 7.06 -1.81 -4.67
CA ILE A 138 7.52 -3.20 -4.55
C ILE A 138 8.90 -3.29 -5.21
N CYS A 139 9.92 -3.52 -4.38
CA CYS A 139 11.29 -3.74 -4.85
C CYS A 139 11.70 -5.18 -4.53
N TYR A 140 12.16 -5.90 -5.54
CA TYR A 140 12.83 -7.17 -5.39
C TYR A 140 14.32 -6.94 -5.67
N PRO A 141 15.15 -6.78 -4.63
CA PRO A 141 16.57 -6.58 -4.85
C PRO A 141 17.19 -7.84 -5.45
N PRO A 142 18.25 -7.70 -6.26
CA PRO A 142 19.02 -8.85 -6.74
C PRO A 142 19.57 -9.63 -5.54
N PRO A 143 19.79 -10.96 -5.70
CA PRO A 143 20.29 -11.79 -4.61
C PRO A 143 21.72 -11.41 -4.23
N ASP A 144 22.03 -11.42 -2.93
CA ASP A 144 23.38 -11.14 -2.39
C ASP A 144 24.43 -12.19 -2.79
N GLN A 145 23.98 -13.39 -3.17
CA GLN A 145 24.80 -14.54 -3.54
C GLN A 145 24.32 -15.14 -4.84
N LEU A 146 25.27 -15.62 -5.65
CA LEU A 146 24.91 -16.34 -6.87
C LEU A 146 24.34 -17.72 -6.54
N PRO A 147 23.31 -18.17 -7.29
CA PRO A 147 22.81 -19.53 -7.13
C PRO A 147 23.86 -20.53 -7.61
N GLN A 148 23.78 -21.77 -7.10
CA GLN A 148 24.64 -22.86 -7.56
C GLN A 148 24.42 -23.22 -9.04
N ALA A 149 23.23 -22.94 -9.56
CA ALA A 149 22.90 -23.09 -10.96
C ALA A 149 22.17 -21.83 -11.40
N LEU A 150 22.54 -21.30 -12.57
CA LEU A 150 21.92 -20.14 -13.17
C LEU A 150 21.41 -20.54 -14.56
N SER A 151 20.15 -20.22 -14.83
CA SER A 151 19.56 -20.30 -16.15
C SER A 151 19.29 -18.89 -16.65
N ILE A 152 19.67 -18.64 -17.91
CA ILE A 152 19.48 -17.38 -18.61
C ILE A 152 18.59 -17.69 -19.81
N ASP A 153 17.50 -16.95 -19.94
CA ASP A 153 16.58 -17.08 -21.06
C ASP A 153 16.11 -15.71 -21.57
N GLU A 154 15.48 -15.67 -22.74
CA GLU A 154 14.93 -14.46 -23.34
C GLU A 154 13.42 -14.56 -23.54
N PHE A 155 12.73 -13.45 -23.29
CA PHE A 155 11.30 -13.35 -23.58
C PHE A 155 10.98 -12.00 -24.22
N LYS A 156 9.96 -11.98 -25.06
CA LYS A 156 9.46 -10.75 -25.68
C LYS A 156 8.52 -10.04 -24.71
N GLY A 157 8.97 -8.98 -24.07
CA GLY A 157 8.13 -8.13 -23.23
C GLY A 157 7.66 -6.86 -23.94
N SER A 158 6.94 -6.02 -23.18
CA SER A 158 6.44 -4.72 -23.62
C SER A 158 7.14 -3.55 -22.91
N ALA A 159 8.35 -3.78 -22.39
CA ALA A 159 9.14 -2.75 -21.75
C ALA A 159 9.61 -1.71 -22.78
N SER A 160 9.83 -0.47 -22.35
CA SER A 160 10.30 0.63 -23.21
C SER A 160 11.79 0.56 -23.56
N THR A 161 12.46 -0.53 -23.22
CA THR A 161 13.90 -0.75 -23.40
C THR A 161 14.16 -1.52 -24.70
N GLY A 162 14.36 -2.84 -24.62
CA GLY A 162 14.62 -3.72 -25.76
C GLY A 162 13.37 -4.47 -26.23
N LYS A 163 13.42 -5.02 -27.46
CA LYS A 163 12.37 -5.92 -27.97
C LYS A 163 12.28 -7.23 -27.17
N TYR A 164 13.40 -7.67 -26.60
CA TYR A 164 13.50 -8.86 -25.78
C TYR A 164 14.15 -8.49 -24.45
N GLN A 165 13.59 -9.01 -23.36
CA GLN A 165 14.16 -8.91 -22.03
C GLN A 165 14.86 -10.22 -21.70
N CYS A 166 15.88 -10.14 -20.85
CA CYS A 166 16.58 -11.32 -20.36
C CYS A 166 16.08 -11.65 -18.95
N ILE A 167 15.72 -12.91 -18.73
CA ILE A 167 15.30 -13.41 -17.42
C ILE A 167 16.40 -14.28 -16.82
N LEU A 168 16.70 -14.05 -15.54
CA LEU A 168 17.67 -14.81 -14.76
C LEU A 168 16.92 -15.68 -13.76
N VAL A 169 17.19 -16.98 -13.77
CA VAL A 169 16.45 -17.97 -12.97
C VAL A 169 17.42 -18.88 -12.22
N ASP A 170 17.08 -19.20 -10.97
CA ASP A 170 17.69 -20.32 -10.23
C ASP A 170 16.82 -21.57 -10.45
N PRO A 171 17.22 -22.49 -11.35
CA PRO A 171 16.42 -23.66 -11.67
C PRO A 171 16.34 -24.66 -10.52
N LYS A 172 17.32 -24.67 -9.60
CA LYS A 172 17.32 -25.58 -8.44
C LYS A 172 16.29 -25.14 -7.41
N LYS A 173 16.23 -23.84 -7.12
CA LYS A 173 15.24 -23.26 -6.18
C LYS A 173 13.93 -22.86 -6.85
N ARG A 174 13.81 -23.00 -8.17
CA ARG A 174 12.64 -22.64 -8.99
C ARG A 174 12.16 -21.21 -8.74
N ARG A 175 13.09 -20.26 -8.73
CA ARG A 175 12.78 -18.84 -8.49
C ARG A 175 13.42 -17.94 -9.54
N ILE A 176 12.71 -16.88 -9.88
CA ILE A 176 13.24 -15.77 -10.68
C ILE A 176 14.20 -14.98 -9.79
N LEU A 177 15.37 -14.63 -10.34
CA LEU A 177 16.39 -13.82 -9.69
C LEU A 177 16.24 -12.37 -10.10
N ASP A 178 16.19 -12.12 -11.41
CA ASP A 178 15.99 -10.77 -11.95
C ASP A 178 15.52 -10.79 -13.41
N ILE A 179 15.04 -9.65 -13.89
CA ILE A 179 14.68 -9.38 -15.28
C ILE A 179 15.47 -8.16 -15.75
N LEU A 180 16.35 -8.37 -16.71
CA LEU A 180 17.20 -7.33 -17.28
C LEU A 180 16.48 -6.58 -18.41
N PRO A 181 16.81 -5.29 -18.62
CA PRO A 181 16.13 -4.44 -19.59
C PRO A 181 16.27 -4.93 -21.05
N ASP A 182 17.37 -5.62 -21.36
CA ASP A 182 17.67 -6.13 -22.70
C ASP A 182 18.56 -7.39 -22.62
N ARG A 183 18.65 -8.13 -23.72
CA ARG A 183 19.43 -9.38 -23.88
C ARG A 183 20.90 -9.16 -24.28
N THR A 184 21.33 -7.93 -24.43
CA THR A 184 22.67 -7.59 -24.90
C THR A 184 23.74 -7.96 -23.86
N GLN A 185 24.91 -8.38 -24.37
CA GLN A 185 26.05 -8.77 -23.52
C GLN A 185 26.50 -7.64 -22.58
N SER A 186 26.37 -6.37 -22.99
CA SER A 186 26.67 -5.20 -22.16
C SER A 186 25.82 -5.18 -20.89
N HIS A 187 24.49 -5.30 -21.01
CA HIS A 187 23.59 -5.30 -19.86
C HIS A 187 23.82 -6.49 -18.92
N LEU A 188 24.12 -7.67 -19.47
CA LEU A 188 24.52 -8.83 -18.67
C LEU A 188 25.82 -8.57 -17.91
N ALA A 189 26.86 -8.07 -18.59
CA ALA A 189 28.14 -7.76 -17.96
C ALA A 189 27.98 -6.70 -16.86
N ASP A 190 27.18 -5.66 -17.08
CA ASP A 190 26.86 -4.62 -16.10
C ASP A 190 26.19 -5.20 -14.86
N TYR A 191 25.19 -6.08 -15.06
CA TYR A 191 24.51 -6.76 -13.97
C TYR A 191 25.49 -7.59 -13.12
N TRP A 192 26.33 -8.43 -13.73
CA TRP A 192 27.29 -9.27 -13.00
C TRP A 192 28.38 -8.45 -12.31
N ARG A 193 28.75 -7.28 -12.85
CA ARG A 193 29.74 -6.39 -12.21
C ARG A 193 29.28 -5.89 -10.85
N ASN A 194 27.97 -5.74 -10.64
CA ASN A 194 27.39 -5.32 -9.36
C ASN A 194 27.42 -6.42 -8.29
N ILE A 195 27.68 -7.67 -8.67
CA ILE A 195 27.80 -8.78 -7.72
C ILE A 195 29.23 -8.82 -7.14
N PRO A 196 29.41 -9.04 -5.83
CA PRO A 196 30.72 -9.12 -5.20
C PRO A 196 31.66 -10.09 -5.93
N ARG A 197 32.93 -9.68 -6.13
CA ARG A 197 33.91 -10.48 -6.89
C ARG A 197 34.13 -11.89 -6.30
N LYS A 198 33.99 -12.04 -4.98
CA LYS A 198 34.11 -13.33 -4.28
C LYS A 198 33.06 -14.37 -4.71
N GLU A 199 31.90 -13.93 -5.21
CA GLU A 199 30.84 -14.82 -5.69
C GLU A 199 31.05 -15.19 -7.16
N ARG A 200 31.90 -14.45 -7.89
CA ARG A 200 32.14 -14.60 -9.34
C ARG A 200 33.34 -15.48 -9.69
N LEU A 201 34.17 -15.83 -8.70
CA LEU A 201 35.40 -16.62 -8.83
C LEU A 201 35.16 -18.01 -8.26
#